data_AF-A0A356J774-F1
#
_entry.id   AF-A0A356J774-F1
#
_cell.length_a   1.000
_cell.length_b   1.000
_cell.length_c   1.000
_cell.angle_alpha   90.00
_cell.angle_beta   90.00
_cell.angle_gamma   90.00
#
_symmetry.space_group_name_H-M   'P 1'
#
loop_
_entity.id
_entity.type
_entity.pdbx_description
1 polymer ?
#
loop_
_entity_poly.entity_id
_entity_poly.type
_entity_poly.pdbx_seq_one_letter_code
_entity_poly.pdbx_strand_id
1 'polypeptide(L)'
;MQLFVIIWLSNSPVARQHKRWEKNFQEQVKILPLGTSLEIDMVLTPQMLIIHQLIPPIMAIVIENKSVIKLQKELFEIIWKSLP
;
A
#
# COMPACT_ATOMS: atom_id res chain seq x y z
N MET A 1 19.57 -0.42 -9.67
CA MET A 1 18.68 0.00 -8.58
C MET A 1 17.58 -1.03 -8.49
N GLN A 2 17.57 -1.86 -7.44
CA GLN A 2 16.62 -2.97 -7.32
C GLN A 2 15.26 -2.39 -6.90
N LEU A 3 14.20 -2.63 -7.67
CA LEU A 3 12.83 -2.18 -7.37
C LEU A 3 12.27 -3.08 -6.26
N PHE A 4 12.18 -2.57 -5.04
CA PHE A 4 11.42 -3.23 -3.98
C PHE A 4 9.96 -2.79 -4.07
N VAL A 5 9.03 -3.74 -4.06
CA VAL A 5 7.60 -3.46 -3.88
C VAL A 5 7.35 -3.22 -2.40
N ILE A 6 6.71 -2.11 -2.05
CA ILE A 6 6.42 -1.78 -0.64
C ILE A 6 4.91 -1.93 -0.42
N ILE A 7 4.53 -2.69 0.60
CA ILE A 7 3.14 -3.10 0.83
C ILE A 7 2.74 -2.85 2.28
N TRP A 8 1.53 -2.29 2.46
CA TRP A 8 0.81 -2.31 3.73
C TRP A 8 -0.30 -3.33 3.69
N LEU A 9 -0.37 -4.16 4.72
CA LEU A 9 -1.42 -5.16 4.86
C LEU A 9 -2.08 -5.02 6.21
N SER A 10 -3.41 -5.09 6.23
CA SER A 10 -4.17 -5.23 7.47
C SER A 10 -3.73 -6.48 8.23
N ASN A 11 -3.72 -6.41 9.56
CA ASN A 11 -3.27 -7.51 10.39
C ASN A 11 -4.14 -8.76 10.19
N SER A 12 -3.60 -9.74 9.47
CA SER A 12 -4.28 -10.97 9.09
C SER A 12 -3.27 -12.12 8.98
N PRO A 13 -3.73 -13.39 8.98
CA PRO A 13 -2.86 -14.54 8.74
C PRO A 13 -2.10 -14.44 7.42
N VAL A 14 -2.75 -13.93 6.36
CA VAL A 14 -2.14 -13.74 5.04
C VAL A 14 -1.05 -12.68 5.09
N ALA A 15 -1.28 -11.55 5.76
CA ALA A 15 -0.26 -10.51 5.94
C ALA A 15 1.00 -11.03 6.65
N ARG A 16 0.82 -11.92 7.64
CA ARG A 16 1.95 -12.58 8.33
C ARG A 16 2.71 -13.55 7.43
N GLN A 17 2.03 -14.22 6.51
CA GLN A 17 2.71 -15.06 5.50
C GLN A 17 3.53 -14.20 4.54
N HIS A 18 2.96 -13.13 3.98
CA HIS A 18 3.69 -12.18 3.14
C HIS A 18 4.93 -11.63 3.85
N LYS A 19 4.77 -11.18 5.09
CA LYS A 19 5.90 -10.68 5.89
C LYS A 19 7.00 -11.73 6.07
N ARG A 20 6.64 -13.01 6.25
CA ARG A 20 7.61 -14.12 6.38
C ARG A 20 8.43 -14.34 5.10
N TRP A 21 7.82 -14.12 3.94
CA TRP A 21 8.41 -14.40 2.63
C TRP A 21 8.87 -13.13 1.89
N GLU A 22 8.89 -11.98 2.56
CA GLU A 22 9.14 -10.68 1.90
C GLU A 22 10.47 -10.64 1.12
N LYS A 23 11.50 -11.31 1.65
CA LYS A 23 12.80 -11.44 0.96
C LYS A 23 12.72 -12.28 -0.30
N ASN A 24 11.90 -13.34 -0.29
CA ASN A 24 11.73 -14.23 -1.43
C ASN A 24 11.00 -13.53 -2.58
N PHE A 25 10.10 -12.60 -2.26
CA PHE A 25 9.34 -11.81 -3.23
C PHE A 25 9.96 -10.45 -3.57
N GLN A 26 11.11 -10.12 -2.99
CA GLN A 26 11.75 -8.80 -3.15
C GLN A 26 10.79 -7.64 -2.77
N GLU A 27 10.01 -7.85 -1.72
CA GLU A 27 9.07 -6.87 -1.18
C GLU A 27 9.48 -6.43 0.22
N GLN A 28 8.94 -5.29 0.65
CA GLN A 28 8.97 -4.83 2.03
C GLN A 28 7.54 -4.72 2.54
N VAL A 29 7.22 -5.47 3.57
CA VAL A 29 5.86 -5.53 4.11
C VAL A 29 5.82 -4.87 5.48
N LYS A 30 4.89 -3.95 5.71
CA LYS A 30 4.49 -3.55 7.06
C LYS A 30 3.05 -3.99 7.32
N ILE A 31 2.83 -4.54 8.51
CA ILE A 31 1.51 -4.97 8.95
C ILE A 31 0.93 -3.83 9.78
N LEU A 32 -0.27 -3.39 9.42
CA LEU A 32 -0.95 -2.32 10.13
C LEU A 32 -1.31 -2.75 11.56
N PRO A 33 -1.45 -1.80 12.51
CA PRO A 33 -1.88 -2.09 13.87
C PRO A 33 -3.20 -2.86 13.92
N LEU A 34 -3.41 -3.60 15.01
CA LEU A 34 -4.70 -4.24 15.27
C LEU A 34 -5.81 -3.18 15.32
N GLY A 35 -6.95 -3.49 14.71
CA GLY A 35 -8.11 -2.57 14.64
C GLY A 35 -8.07 -1.57 13.49
N THR A 36 -6.98 -1.48 12.72
CA THR A 36 -6.96 -0.67 11.49
C THR A 36 -7.81 -1.34 10.42
N SER A 37 -8.91 -0.67 10.03
CA SER A 37 -9.74 -1.06 8.89
C SER A 37 -9.39 -0.19 7.69
N LEU A 38 -9.09 -0.83 6.56
CA LEU A 38 -8.98 -0.18 5.27
C LEU A 38 -10.14 -0.65 4.40
N GLU A 39 -10.92 0.30 3.91
CA GLU A 39 -12.03 0.05 2.98
C GLU A 39 -11.60 0.20 1.52
N ILE A 40 -10.31 0.50 1.31
CA ILE A 40 -9.70 0.69 0.00
C ILE A 40 -8.44 -0.16 -0.11
N ASP A 41 -8.15 -0.57 -1.34
CA ASP A 41 -6.83 -0.97 -1.78
C ASP A 41 -6.23 0.17 -2.62
N MET A 42 -4.93 0.41 -2.47
CA MET A 42 -4.24 1.53 -3.10
C MET A 42 -2.94 1.07 -3.73
N VAL A 43 -2.77 1.35 -5.03
CA VAL A 43 -1.54 1.11 -5.77
C VAL A 43 -0.99 2.45 -6.27
N LEU A 44 0.26 2.74 -5.91
CA LEU A 44 0.96 3.95 -6.33
C LEU A 44 2.19 3.58 -7.16
N THR A 45 2.25 4.10 -8.38
CA THR A 45 3.42 3.99 -9.26
C THR A 45 3.87 5.38 -9.68
N PRO A 46 5.04 5.53 -10.35
CA PRO A 46 5.46 6.82 -10.87
C PRO A 46 4.51 7.40 -11.93
N GLN A 47 3.68 6.57 -12.55
CA GLN A 47 2.75 6.97 -13.62
C GLN A 47 1.34 7.24 -13.12
N MET A 48 0.89 6.54 -12.07
CA MET A 48 -0.51 6.60 -11.64
C MET A 48 -0.71 6.25 -10.17
N LEU A 49 -1.82 6.71 -9.63
CA LEU A 49 -2.42 6.27 -8.38
C LEU A 49 -3.74 5.58 -8.69
N ILE A 50 -3.90 4.35 -8.22
CA ILE A 50 -5.13 3.57 -8.30
C ILE A 50 -5.69 3.44 -6.88
N ILE A 51 -6.96 3.76 -6.71
CA ILE A 51 -7.71 3.54 -5.46
C ILE A 51 -8.90 2.67 -5.80
N HIS A 52 -8.95 1.47 -5.23
CA HIS A 52 -10.02 0.49 -5.42
C HIS A 52 -10.83 0.36 -4.14
N GLN A 53 -12.14 0.59 -4.19
CA GLN A 53 -13.03 0.38 -3.05
C GLN A 53 -13.27 -1.11 -2.83
N LEU A 54 -13.08 -1.57 -1.59
CA LEU A 54 -13.30 -2.96 -1.19
C LEU A 54 -14.72 -3.20 -0.66
N ILE A 55 -15.46 -2.12 -0.39
CA ILE A 55 -16.86 -2.15 0.03
C ILE A 55 -17.78 -1.64 -1.08
N PRO A 56 -19.00 -2.20 -1.23
CA PRO A 56 -19.95 -1.71 -2.22
C PRO A 56 -20.35 -0.24 -2.01
N PRO A 57 -20.57 0.52 -3.10
CA PRO A 57 -20.46 0.10 -4.49
C PRO A 57 -19.00 -0.03 -4.96
N ILE A 58 -18.64 -1.18 -5.53
CA ILE A 58 -17.26 -1.45 -5.96
C ILE A 58 -16.90 -0.51 -7.12
N MET A 59 -15.87 0.32 -6.92
CA MET A 59 -15.37 1.25 -7.92
C MET A 59 -13.86 1.41 -7.82
N ALA A 60 -13.27 1.87 -8.92
CA ALA A 60 -11.86 2.23 -8.97
C ALA A 60 -11.71 3.67 -9.49
N ILE A 61 -10.80 4.42 -8.87
CA ILE A 61 -10.37 5.74 -9.31
C ILE A 61 -8.93 5.62 -9.78
N VAL A 62 -8.67 6.09 -11.00
CA VAL A 62 -7.33 6.18 -11.58
C VAL A 62 -6.94 7.64 -11.72
N ILE A 63 -5.80 8.00 -11.14
CA ILE A 63 -5.28 9.37 -11.14
C ILE A 63 -3.89 9.37 -11.77
N GLU A 64 -3.74 10.08 -12.89
CA GLU A 64 -2.46 10.23 -13.62
C GLU A 64 -1.82 11.61 -13.40
N ASN A 65 -2.42 12.42 -12.53
CA ASN A 65 -1.90 13.75 -12.20
C ASN A 65 -0.60 13.62 -11.39
N LYS A 66 0.51 14.08 -11.96
CA LYS A 66 1.85 13.99 -11.36
C LYS A 66 1.96 14.67 -9.99
N SER A 67 1.27 15.78 -9.78
CA SER A 67 1.29 16.48 -8.48
C SER A 67 0.59 15.67 -7.40
N VAL A 68 -0.54 15.02 -7.73
CA VAL A 68 -1.26 14.13 -6.80
C VAL A 68 -0.43 12.88 -6.50
N ILE A 69 0.19 12.28 -7.52
CA ILE A 69 1.09 11.12 -7.35
C ILE A 69 2.24 11.46 -6.40
N LYS A 70 2.87 12.62 -6.59
CA LYS A 70 3.96 13.08 -5.72
C LYS A 70 3.49 13.30 -4.28
N LEU A 71 2.37 13.99 -4.08
CA LEU A 71 1.79 14.20 -2.76
C LEU A 71 1.48 12.86 -2.07
N GLN A 72 0.84 11.93 -2.78
CA GLN A 72 0.50 10.63 -2.22
C GLN A 72 1.74 9.82 -1.84
N LYS A 73 2.81 9.92 -2.62
CA LYS A 73 4.11 9.31 -2.29
C LYS A 73 4.69 9.89 -1.00
N GLU A 74 4.67 11.22 -0.85
CA GLU A 74 5.18 11.88 0.36
C GLU A 74 4.39 11.46 1.61
N LEU A 75 3.06 11.42 1.51
CA LEU A 75 2.19 10.91 2.58
C LEU A 75 2.48 9.44 2.90
N PHE A 76 2.67 8.61 1.87
CA PHE A 76 3.04 7.21 2.04
C PHE A 76 4.35 7.07 2.83
N GLU A 77 5.38 7.81 2.46
CA GLU A 77 6.69 7.76 3.14
C GLU A 77 6.62 8.23 4.60
N ILE A 78 5.79 9.24 4.91
CA ILE A 78 5.56 9.72 6.28
C ILE A 78 4.95 8.61 7.14
N ILE A 79 3.87 7.98 6.66
CA ILE A 79 3.19 6.90 7.38
C ILE A 79 4.10 5.66 7.47
N TRP A 80 4.84 5.36 6.40
CA TRP A 80 5.78 4.23 6.39
C TRP A 80 6.81 4.33 7.51
N LYS A 81 7.32 5.55 7.75
CA LYS A 81 8.30 5.82 8.81
C LYS A 81 7.67 5.83 10.22
N SER A 82 6.38 6.09 10.36
CA SER A 82 5.70 6.13 11.67
C SER A 82 5.20 4.76 12.14
N LEU A 83 4.95 3.85 11.21
CA LEU A 83 4.59 2.47 11.55
C LEU A 83 5.81 1.70 12.09
N PRO A 84 5.61 0.80 13.07
CA PRO A 84 6.69 -0.04 13.61
C PRO A 84 7.31 -0.99 12.56
#